data_AF-A0A183DRD7-F1
#
_entry.id   AF-A0A183DRD7-F1
#
_cell.length_a   1.000
_cell.length_b   1.000
_cell.length_c   1.000
_cell.angle_alpha   90.00
_cell.angle_beta   90.00
_cell.angle_gamma   90.00
#
_symmetry.space_group_name_H-M   'P 1'
#
loop_
_entity.id
_entity.type
_entity.pdbx_description
1 polymer ?
#
loop_
_entity_poly.entity_id
_entity_poly.type
_entity_poly.pdbx_seq_one_letter_code
_entity_poly.pdbx_strand_id
1 'polypeptide(L)'
;MPFNIWCLGCNNHIGMGVRYNAEKKKVGMYYTTPLYEFRMKCHLCDNYFVIRTDPEHFDYELVEGCRRQEKRYDPSTIDHFAPIDRGFNRQLEGDRMFQVEHVEEDKEKATSSADQKVA
;
A
#
# COMPACT_ATOMS: atom_id res chain seq x y z
N MET A 1 1.06 3.28 16.68
CA MET A 1 0.82 3.94 15.37
C MET A 1 0.16 2.91 14.45
N PRO A 2 -1.05 3.15 13.92
CA PRO A 2 -1.83 2.13 13.20
C PRO A 2 -1.32 1.81 11.78
N PHE A 3 -0.57 2.69 11.14
CA PHE A 3 0.03 2.46 9.82
C PHE A 3 1.48 2.97 9.76
N ASN A 4 2.16 2.72 8.66
CA ASN A 4 3.53 3.20 8.44
C ASN A 4 3.51 4.68 8.05
N ILE A 5 4.37 5.48 8.70
CA ILE A 5 4.48 6.92 8.44
C ILE A 5 5.93 7.35 8.29
N TRP A 6 6.12 8.46 7.60
CA TRP A 6 7.36 9.22 7.53
C TRP A 6 7.21 10.49 8.33
N CYS A 7 8.13 10.72 9.28
CA CYS A 7 8.16 11.98 10.01
C CYS A 7 8.81 13.07 9.14
N LEU A 8 8.16 14.22 9.00
CA LEU A 8 8.70 15.33 8.19
C LEU A 8 9.90 16.04 8.85
N GLY A 9 10.14 15.81 10.14
CA GLY A 9 11.28 16.40 10.87
C GLY A 9 12.60 15.72 10.62
N CYS A 10 12.63 14.42 10.90
CA CYS A 10 13.85 13.60 10.78
C CYS A 10 13.89 12.71 9.54
N ASN A 11 12.85 12.74 8.70
CA ASN A 11 12.68 11.89 7.52
C ASN A 11 12.89 10.38 7.78
N ASN A 12 12.72 9.95 9.03
CA ASN A 12 12.80 8.56 9.41
C ASN A 12 11.42 7.90 9.33
N HIS A 13 11.44 6.62 8.98
CA HIS A 13 10.25 5.77 8.92
C HIS A 13 9.88 5.28 10.32
N ILE A 14 8.61 5.42 10.68
CA ILE A 14 8.02 4.86 11.89
C ILE A 14 7.12 3.71 11.47
N GLY A 15 7.50 2.52 11.93
CA GLY A 15 6.76 1.30 11.64
C GLY A 15 5.39 1.27 12.31
N MET A 16 4.50 0.49 11.70
CA MET A 16 3.24 0.09 12.31
C MET A 16 3.49 -0.60 13.67
N GLY A 17 2.64 -0.31 14.65
CA GLY A 17 2.68 -0.93 15.98
C GLY A 17 3.60 -0.26 17.01
N VAL A 18 4.37 0.77 16.63
CA VAL A 18 5.20 1.53 17.58
C VAL A 18 4.31 2.26 18.60
N ARG A 19 4.64 2.15 19.89
CA ARG A 19 3.88 2.71 21.02
C ARG A 19 4.38 4.10 21.37
N TYR A 20 3.46 5.03 21.55
CA TYR A 20 3.74 6.42 21.93
C TYR A 20 2.85 6.81 23.10
N ASN A 21 3.38 7.65 23.98
CA ASN A 21 2.56 8.40 24.93
C ASN A 21 1.93 9.56 24.15
N ALA A 22 0.61 9.55 24.02
CA ALA A 22 -0.13 10.51 23.22
C ALA A 22 -1.09 11.33 24.08
N GLU A 23 -1.16 12.63 23.80
CA GLU A 23 -2.19 13.52 24.34
C GLU A 23 -3.47 13.34 23.51
N LYS A 24 -4.53 12.86 24.16
CA LYS A 24 -5.86 12.69 23.53
C LYS A 24 -6.70 13.94 23.76
N LYS A 25 -7.18 14.55 22.67
CA LYS A 25 -8.10 15.69 22.69
C LYS A 25 -9.37 15.35 21.91
N LYS A 26 -10.52 15.84 22.37
CA LYS A 26 -11.79 15.76 21.63
C LYS A 26 -11.93 17.06 20.84
N VAL A 27 -11.91 16.99 19.51
CA VAL A 27 -11.93 18.18 18.64
C VAL A 27 -13.33 18.44 18.09
N GLY A 28 -14.13 17.39 17.89
CA GLY A 28 -15.47 17.54 17.34
C GLY A 28 -16.33 16.30 17.47
N MET A 29 -17.41 16.26 16.71
CA MET A 29 -18.30 15.11 16.58
C MET A 29 -18.67 14.93 15.11
N TYR A 30 -18.67 13.68 14.66
CA TYR A 30 -19.21 13.26 13.37
C TYR A 30 -20.52 12.54 13.64
N TYR A 31 -21.64 13.20 13.35
CA TYR A 31 -22.99 12.80 13.79
C TYR A 31 -23.04 12.52 15.30
N THR A 32 -23.06 11.24 15.70
CA THR A 32 -23.10 10.80 17.10
C THR A 32 -21.72 10.36 17.64
N THR A 33 -20.72 10.17 16.77
CA THR A 33 -19.39 9.67 17.15
C THR A 33 -18.42 10.82 17.45
N PRO A 34 -17.72 10.83 18.60
CA PRO A 34 -16.73 11.86 18.90
C PRO A 34 -15.47 11.69 18.06
N LEU A 35 -14.98 12.80 17.49
CA LEU A 35 -13.71 12.88 16.78
C LEU A 35 -12.58 13.12 17.78
N TYR A 36 -11.61 12.23 17.80
CA TYR A 36 -10.43 12.32 18.64
C TYR A 36 -9.21 12.73 17.83
N GLU A 37 -8.43 13.60 18.44
CA GLU A 37 -7.13 14.04 17.95
C GLU A 37 -6.06 13.55 18.92
N PHE A 38 -5.03 12.91 18.38
CA PHE A 38 -3.91 12.39 19.13
C PHE A 38 -2.65 13.15 18.72
N ARG A 39 -2.08 13.88 19.68
CA ARG A 39 -0.80 14.55 19.52
C ARG A 39 0.28 13.74 20.21
N MET A 40 1.34 13.41 19.49
CA MET A 40 2.47 12.66 20.05
C MET A 40 3.79 13.13 19.45
N LYS A 41 4.89 12.85 20.16
CA LYS A 41 6.24 13.26 19.79
C LYS A 41 7.00 12.11 19.11
N CYS A 42 7.80 12.42 18.10
CA CYS A 42 8.69 11.43 17.47
C CYS A 42 9.78 10.95 18.45
N HIS A 43 10.18 9.68 18.38
CA HIS A 43 11.25 9.17 19.23
C HIS A 43 12.64 9.74 18.88
N LEU A 44 12.85 10.13 17.62
CA LEU A 44 14.15 10.60 17.12
C LEU A 44 14.28 12.12 17.04
N CYS A 45 13.18 12.88 17.15
CA CYS A 45 13.21 14.33 17.03
C CYS A 45 12.17 15.01 17.92
N ASP A 46 12.31 16.32 18.09
CA ASP A 46 11.38 17.13 18.89
C ASP A 46 10.11 17.54 18.15
N ASN A 47 9.92 17.03 16.92
CA ASN A 47 8.70 17.30 16.17
C ASN A 47 7.53 16.50 16.72
N TYR A 48 6.41 17.20 16.81
CA TYR A 48 5.11 16.63 17.12
C TYR A 48 4.39 16.31 15.83
N PHE A 49 3.63 15.22 15.87
CA PHE A 49 2.68 14.91 14.81
C PHE A 49 1.30 14.69 15.40
N VAL A 50 0.31 15.05 14.60
CA VAL A 50 -1.09 15.09 14.99
C VAL A 50 -1.88 14.22 14.02
N ILE A 51 -2.58 13.24 14.58
CA ILE A 51 -3.49 12.38 13.82
C ILE A 51 -4.91 12.51 14.35
N ARG A 52 -5.88 12.45 13.45
CA ARG A 52 -7.31 12.53 13.76
C ARG A 52 -8.01 11.25 13.31
N THR A 53 -9.02 10.84 14.08
CA THR A 53 -9.89 9.71 13.70
C THR A 53 -10.90 10.15 12.65
N ASP A 54 -11.03 9.41 11.55
CA ASP A 54 -12.02 9.66 10.51
C ASP A 54 -13.03 8.50 10.42
N PRO A 55 -14.23 8.68 10.98
CA PRO A 55 -15.26 7.64 11.00
C PRO A 55 -15.90 7.36 9.64
N GLU A 56 -15.80 8.26 8.66
CA GLU A 56 -16.36 8.06 7.31
C GLU A 56 -15.58 7.01 6.51
N HIS A 57 -14.24 7.06 6.57
CA HIS A 57 -13.34 6.18 5.83
C HIS A 57 -12.79 5.03 6.66
N PHE A 58 -13.20 4.90 7.93
CA PHE A 58 -12.63 3.96 8.91
C PHE A 58 -11.09 4.07 9.05
N ASP A 59 -10.57 5.28 8.86
CA ASP A 59 -9.15 5.56 8.75
C ASP A 59 -8.73 6.64 9.77
N TYR A 60 -7.43 6.98 9.79
CA TYR A 60 -6.95 8.16 10.49
C TYR A 60 -6.36 9.16 9.49
N GLU A 61 -6.74 10.42 9.62
CA GLU A 61 -6.16 11.54 8.88
C GLU A 61 -4.89 12.03 9.58
N LEU A 62 -3.88 12.36 8.77
CA LEU A 62 -2.66 12.99 9.22
C LEU A 62 -2.82 14.49 9.08
N VAL A 63 -2.96 15.20 10.20
CA VAL A 63 -3.18 16.65 10.21
C VAL A 63 -1.84 17.37 10.06
N GLU A 64 -0.84 17.00 10.89
CA GLU A 64 0.44 17.70 10.93
C GLU A 64 1.64 16.78 11.17
N GLY A 65 2.79 17.18 10.62
CA GLY A 65 4.11 16.66 11.01
C GLY A 65 4.49 15.29 10.48
N CYS A 66 3.61 14.63 9.70
CA CYS A 66 3.82 13.29 9.17
C CYS A 66 3.19 13.08 7.78
N ARG A 67 3.76 12.16 7.02
CA ARG A 67 3.23 11.67 5.74
C ARG A 67 2.95 10.17 5.82
N ARG A 68 1.83 9.70 5.27
CA ARG A 68 1.52 8.27 5.17
C ARG A 68 2.49 7.61 4.19
N GLN A 69 3.03 6.45 4.56
CA GLN A 69 3.66 5.59 3.58
C GLN A 69 2.55 4.82 2.86
N GLU A 70 2.28 5.18 1.61
CA GLU A 70 1.34 4.45 0.79
C GLU A 70 2.04 3.21 0.20
N LYS A 71 1.69 2.03 0.72
CA LYS A 71 2.09 0.75 0.13
C LYS A 71 0.99 0.26 -0.82
N ARG A 72 0.52 1.13 -1.71
CA ARG A 72 -0.37 0.66 -2.78
C ARG A 72 0.48 -0.18 -3.72
N TYR A 73 -0.01 -1.39 -3.91
CA TYR A 73 0.53 -2.29 -4.90
C TYR A 73 -0.06 -1.92 -6.25
N ASP A 74 0.78 -1.47 -7.16
CA ASP A 74 0.36 -1.19 -8.52
C ASP A 74 0.36 -2.50 -9.31
N PRO A 75 -0.81 -3.01 -9.74
CA PRO A 75 -0.89 -4.30 -10.43
C PRO A 75 -0.14 -4.30 -11.77
N SER A 76 0.17 -3.13 -12.34
CA SER A 76 0.99 -2.97 -13.54
C SER A 76 2.49 -3.23 -13.35
N THR A 77 2.96 -3.33 -12.10
CA THR A 77 4.37 -3.59 -11.78
C THR A 77 4.70 -5.08 -11.68
N ILE A 78 3.68 -5.96 -11.75
CA ILE A 78 3.89 -7.40 -11.84
C ILE A 78 3.88 -7.83 -13.30
N ASP A 79 4.98 -8.42 -13.76
CA ASP A 79 5.04 -9.06 -15.08
C ASP A 79 4.04 -10.23 -15.27
N HIS A 80 3.59 -10.83 -14.17
CA HIS A 80 2.73 -12.03 -14.22
C HIS A 80 1.22 -11.75 -14.17
N PHE A 81 0.79 -10.50 -14.02
CA PHE A 81 -0.62 -10.15 -13.99
C PHE A 81 -0.95 -9.25 -15.18
N ALA A 82 -0.66 -9.75 -16.39
CA ALA A 82 -1.33 -9.22 -17.57
C ALA A 82 -2.85 -9.32 -17.33
N PRO A 83 -3.63 -8.25 -17.55
CA PRO A 83 -5.08 -8.36 -17.54
C PRO A 83 -5.43 -9.44 -18.57
N ILE A 84 -5.95 -10.57 -18.11
CA ILE A 84 -6.35 -11.65 -18.99
C ILE A 84 -7.49 -11.09 -19.85
N ASP A 85 -7.16 -10.74 -21.09
CA ASP A 85 -8.16 -10.26 -22.04
C ASP A 85 -9.16 -11.39 -22.28
N ARG A 86 -10.45 -11.10 -22.10
CA ARG A 86 -11.50 -12.12 -22.29
C ARG A 86 -11.52 -12.65 -23.72
N GLY A 87 -11.06 -11.85 -24.69
CA GLY A 87 -10.91 -12.29 -26.08
C GLY A 87 -9.84 -13.37 -26.26
N PHE A 88 -8.72 -13.22 -25.55
CA PHE A 88 -7.57 -14.13 -25.60
C PHE A 88 -7.90 -15.52 -25.02
N ASN A 89 -8.56 -15.57 -23.86
CA ASN A 89 -9.01 -16.83 -23.28
C ASN A 89 -9.97 -17.59 -24.20
N ARG A 90 -10.83 -16.89 -24.92
CA ARG A 90 -11.79 -17.51 -25.84
C ARG A 90 -11.10 -18.19 -27.02
N GLN A 91 -9.99 -17.65 -27.49
CA GLN A 91 -9.17 -18.25 -28.56
C GLN A 91 -8.37 -19.45 -28.04
N LEU A 92 -7.83 -19.36 -26.84
CA LEU A 92 -7.16 -20.48 -26.14
C LEU A 92 -8.07 -21.69 -25.92
N GLU A 93 -9.33 -21.46 -25.59
CA GLU A 93 -10.32 -22.53 -25.40
C GLU A 93 -10.87 -23.08 -26.73
N GLY A 94 -10.93 -22.24 -27.77
CA GLY A 94 -11.54 -22.59 -29.06
C GLY A 94 -10.60 -23.34 -30.01
N ASP A 95 -9.32 -22.95 -30.07
CA ASP A 95 -8.38 -23.41 -31.10
C ASP A 95 -7.20 -24.19 -30.50
N ARG A 96 -7.11 -25.48 -30.84
CA ARG A 96 -6.03 -26.36 -30.35
C ARG A 96 -4.64 -25.98 -30.87
N MET A 97 -4.54 -25.37 -32.05
CA MET A 97 -3.23 -24.94 -32.60
C MET A 97 -2.70 -23.71 -31.84
N PHE A 98 -3.59 -22.76 -31.54
CA PHE A 98 -3.27 -21.56 -30.77
C PHE A 98 -2.78 -21.88 -29.35
N GLN A 99 -3.35 -22.91 -28.73
CA GLN A 99 -2.91 -23.39 -27.42
C GLN A 99 -1.48 -23.95 -27.45
N VAL A 100 -1.08 -24.68 -28.50
CA VAL A 100 0.27 -25.28 -28.59
C VAL A 100 1.33 -24.19 -28.75
N GLU A 101 1.08 -23.19 -29.59
CA GLU A 101 1.99 -22.05 -29.81
C GLU A 101 2.23 -21.26 -28.51
N HIS A 102 1.16 -20.96 -27.76
CA HIS A 102 1.29 -20.23 -26.49
C HIS A 102 2.01 -21.04 -25.40
N VAL A 103 1.85 -22.36 -25.38
CA VAL A 103 2.59 -23.23 -24.46
C VAL A 103 4.10 -23.23 -24.77
N GLU A 104 4.50 -23.04 -26.03
CA GLU A 104 5.91 -22.89 -26.39
C GLU A 104 6.43 -21.50 -26.01
N GLU A 105 5.68 -20.44 -26.30
CA GLU A 105 6.05 -19.07 -25.89
C GLU A 105 6.19 -18.91 -24.37
N ASP A 106 5.32 -19.55 -23.59
CA ASP A 106 5.37 -19.52 -22.12
C ASP A 106 6.64 -20.21 -21.59
N LYS A 107 7.11 -21.28 -22.27
CA LYS A 107 8.38 -21.94 -21.93
C LYS A 107 9.58 -21.04 -22.23
N GLU A 108 9.59 -20.34 -23.37
CA GLU A 108 10.67 -19.42 -23.74
C GLU A 108 10.76 -18.20 -22.79
N LYS A 109 9.59 -17.67 -22.40
CA LYS A 109 9.49 -16.60 -21.37
C LYS A 109 9.93 -17.09 -20.00
N ALA A 110 9.62 -18.34 -19.65
CA ALA A 110 10.07 -18.95 -18.39
C ALA A 110 11.60 -19.16 -18.36
N THR A 111 12.22 -19.57 -19.48
CA THR A 111 13.68 -19.71 -19.55
C THR A 111 14.40 -18.36 -19.50
N SER A 112 13.92 -17.37 -20.25
CA SER A 112 14.54 -16.02 -20.28
C SER A 112 14.41 -15.27 -18.94
N SER A 113 13.29 -15.43 -18.23
CA SER A 113 13.10 -14.87 -16.89
C SER A 113 13.90 -15.60 -15.80
N ALA A 114 14.24 -16.88 -16.01
CA ALA A 114 15.15 -17.62 -15.13
C ALA A 114 16.60 -17.13 -15.27
N ASP A 115 17.05 -16.86 -16.50
CA ASP A 115 18.39 -16.35 -16.77
C ASP A 115 18.62 -14.92 -16.23
N GLN A 116 17.59 -14.06 -16.25
CA GLN A 116 17.65 -12.71 -15.68
C GLN A 116 17.75 -12.65 -14.15
N LYS A 117 17.43 -13.73 -13.42
CA LYS A 117 17.50 -13.76 -11.94
C LYS A 117 18.86 -14.21 -11.39
N VAL A 118 19.80 -14.60 -12.26
CA VAL A 118 21.13 -15.10 -11.88
C VAL A 118 22.24 -14.05 -12.03
N ALA A 119 21.91 -12.85 -12.54
CA ALA A 119 22.81 -11.70 -12.67
C ALA A 119 22.66 -10.67 -11.53
#